data_AF-A0A6U3X1J4-F1
#
_entry.id   AF-A0A6U3X1J4-F1
#
_cell.length_a   1.000
_cell.length_b   1.000
_cell.length_c   1.000
_cell.angle_alpha   90.00
_cell.angle_beta   90.00
_cell.angle_gamma   90.00
#
_symmetry.space_group_name_H-M   'P 1'
#
loop_
_entity.id
_entity.type
_entity.pdbx_description
1 polymer ?
#
loop_
_entity_poly.entity_id
_entity_poly.type
_entity_poly.pdbx_seq_one_letter_code
_entity_poly.pdbx_strand_id
1 'polypeptide(L)'
;MMPPHPLTLFKRKQTNNTSPTSVNANLITTDHNHIENKQQQTNMHSNRISTIQKMRYIWICIAITTLFALRLLKVQNLKIEQTTIAPDILSNEKESSTNNDHQVVVIVDAPPIQPRVRFIPYPHKTLGSGASVQCQWETRHNIPINDTSTTLLDFTQQSAYTEGICIPPTLNNTIHIFSSAEAIQCLSSEIQQRDIRVILSGDSYMRQLYIGLTDILLSKHISDDKEIIENVQRSKMLSTARYWMKKRHETNATFPFVQYQCEDECYGKNSLDVCSQCISSFSGNTTNNNRGNDDDVWVVGVGVHTYARAKRQVDIAVQHIQQFLNTEQEHNRTIYVSPPQYFHREDYPTQSINMERLYRGLLPHVAPENAAHPFLDVFELTQSCTMENCTYDGGHRSRYVNRWKAQLLLNMLCEVR
;
A
#
# COMPACT_ATOMS: atom_id res chain seq x y z
N MET A 1 -38.32 30.16 16.62
CA MET A 1 -38.90 30.58 15.34
C MET A 1 -37.85 31.39 14.58
N MET A 2 -37.19 30.78 13.61
CA MET A 2 -36.21 31.43 12.72
C MET A 2 -36.86 31.67 11.35
N PRO A 3 -36.54 32.77 10.64
CA PRO A 3 -37.09 33.04 9.32
C PRO A 3 -36.30 32.29 8.23
N PRO A 4 -36.93 31.90 7.10
CA PRO A 4 -36.23 31.23 6.01
C PRO A 4 -35.58 32.22 5.04
N HIS A 5 -34.38 31.89 4.57
CA HIS A 5 -33.70 32.56 3.47
C HIS A 5 -34.28 32.13 2.10
N PRO A 6 -34.31 33.01 1.08
CA PRO A 6 -34.87 32.70 -0.23
C PRO A 6 -33.84 32.10 -1.19
N LEU A 7 -34.29 31.10 -1.94
CA LEU A 7 -33.59 30.46 -3.07
C LEU A 7 -33.64 31.36 -4.32
N THR A 8 -32.48 31.74 -4.84
CA THR A 8 -32.35 32.40 -6.15
C THR A 8 -32.22 31.38 -7.29
N LEU A 9 -33.19 31.43 -8.21
CA LEU A 9 -33.27 30.66 -9.45
C LEU A 9 -32.33 31.25 -10.53
N PHE A 10 -31.38 30.46 -11.03
CA PHE A 10 -30.57 30.84 -12.20
C PHE A 10 -31.23 30.37 -13.51
N LYS A 11 -31.62 31.31 -14.37
CA LYS A 11 -32.10 31.07 -15.75
C LYS A 11 -30.90 30.86 -16.68
N ARG A 12 -30.85 29.71 -17.35
CA ARG A 12 -29.87 29.36 -18.40
C ARG A 12 -30.28 30.00 -19.74
N LYS A 13 -29.39 30.78 -20.33
CA LYS A 13 -29.56 31.46 -21.63
C LYS A 13 -29.20 30.47 -22.75
N GLN A 14 -30.17 30.14 -23.61
CA GLN A 14 -29.95 29.42 -24.87
C GLN A 14 -29.33 30.37 -25.90
N THR A 15 -28.27 29.94 -26.57
CA THR A 15 -27.70 30.62 -27.75
C THR A 15 -28.03 29.84 -29.01
N ASN A 16 -28.59 30.58 -29.97
CA ASN A 16 -29.12 30.11 -31.23
C ASN A 16 -28.06 29.71 -32.26
N ASN A 17 -28.48 28.77 -33.11
CA ASN A 17 -27.88 28.34 -34.36
C ASN A 17 -27.70 29.48 -35.37
N THR A 18 -26.59 29.42 -36.13
CA THR A 18 -26.47 30.00 -37.46
C THR A 18 -25.66 29.06 -38.35
N SER A 19 -26.31 28.45 -39.34
CA SER A 19 -25.68 28.04 -40.61
C SER A 19 -25.40 29.28 -41.46
N PRO A 20 -24.51 29.22 -42.46
CA PRO A 20 -25.05 29.10 -43.81
C PRO A 20 -24.16 28.40 -44.87
N THR A 21 -24.85 28.09 -45.99
CA THR A 21 -24.43 28.15 -47.40
C THR A 21 -23.57 27.05 -48.04
N SER A 22 -24.25 26.38 -48.97
CA SER A 22 -23.79 25.64 -50.15
C SER A 22 -23.09 26.52 -51.19
N VAL A 23 -22.01 26.02 -51.82
CA VAL A 23 -21.56 26.44 -53.17
C VAL A 23 -20.93 25.27 -53.94
N ASN A 24 -21.48 25.05 -55.13
CA ASN A 24 -21.01 24.49 -56.40
C ASN A 24 -19.88 23.45 -56.53
N ALA A 25 -20.23 22.46 -57.36
CA ALA A 25 -19.35 21.61 -58.15
C ALA A 25 -18.76 22.35 -59.37
N ASN A 26 -17.49 22.06 -59.71
CA ASN A 26 -17.10 21.60 -61.05
C ASN A 26 -15.58 21.29 -61.14
N LEU A 27 -15.30 20.14 -61.78
CA LEU A 27 -14.22 19.82 -62.72
C LEU A 27 -12.74 20.09 -62.36
N ILE A 28 -11.91 19.04 -62.39
CA ILE A 28 -10.69 18.92 -63.23
C ILE A 28 -10.16 17.47 -63.14
N THR A 29 -10.13 16.82 -64.31
CA THR A 29 -9.37 15.61 -64.64
C THR A 29 -7.91 15.96 -64.89
N THR A 30 -6.98 15.16 -64.35
CA THR A 30 -5.72 14.60 -64.93
C THR A 30 -4.64 14.49 -63.86
N ASP A 31 -4.31 13.27 -63.42
CA ASP A 31 -2.92 12.86 -63.14
C ASP A 31 -2.90 11.38 -62.72
N HIS A 32 -2.49 10.50 -63.64
CA HIS A 32 -2.38 9.06 -63.39
C HIS A 32 -0.98 8.47 -63.66
N ASN A 33 0.04 9.30 -63.89
CA ASN A 33 1.39 8.81 -64.21
C ASN A 33 2.47 9.14 -63.15
N HIS A 34 2.10 9.53 -61.92
CA HIS A 34 3.07 9.84 -60.86
C HIS A 34 3.04 8.89 -59.65
N ILE A 35 2.22 7.84 -59.68
CA ILE A 35 2.03 6.93 -58.52
C ILE A 35 2.94 5.70 -58.56
N GLU A 36 3.37 5.22 -59.73
CA GLU A 36 4.18 3.99 -59.81
C GLU A 36 5.63 4.14 -59.30
N ASN A 37 6.21 5.35 -59.33
CA ASN A 37 7.58 5.57 -58.83
C ASN A 37 7.69 5.72 -57.30
N LYS A 38 6.59 6.06 -56.59
CA LYS A 38 6.60 6.14 -55.11
C LYS A 38 6.49 4.76 -54.45
N GLN A 39 5.86 3.79 -55.12
CA GLN A 39 5.60 2.47 -54.54
C GLN A 39 6.84 1.56 -54.53
N GLN A 40 7.81 1.78 -55.45
CA GLN A 40 9.10 1.09 -55.41
C GLN A 40 10.06 1.63 -54.34
N GLN A 41 10.01 2.94 -54.01
CA GLN A 41 10.84 3.50 -52.94
C GLN A 41 10.37 3.08 -51.53
N THR A 42 9.07 2.89 -51.32
CA THR A 42 8.54 2.41 -50.02
C THR A 42 8.92 0.95 -49.72
N ASN A 43 9.04 0.11 -50.75
CA ASN A 43 9.41 -1.31 -50.58
C ASN A 43 10.89 -1.50 -50.22
N MET A 44 11.79 -0.65 -50.71
CA MET A 44 13.20 -0.70 -50.30
C MET A 44 13.43 -0.17 -48.88
N HIS A 45 12.62 0.78 -48.40
CA HIS A 45 12.73 1.30 -47.04
C HIS A 45 12.20 0.32 -45.99
N SER A 46 11.12 -0.41 -46.29
CA SER A 46 10.55 -1.44 -45.42
C SER A 46 11.52 -2.60 -45.15
N ASN A 47 12.24 -3.06 -46.19
CA ASN A 47 13.22 -4.14 -46.05
C ASN A 47 14.43 -3.74 -45.19
N ARG A 48 14.88 -2.48 -45.24
CA ARG A 48 15.98 -1.99 -44.38
C ARG A 48 15.58 -1.90 -42.90
N ILE A 49 14.36 -1.48 -42.60
CA ILE A 49 13.87 -1.38 -41.22
C ILE A 49 13.74 -2.78 -40.58
N SER A 50 13.31 -3.77 -41.36
CA SER A 50 13.22 -5.17 -40.91
C SER A 50 14.59 -5.76 -40.55
N THR A 51 15.63 -5.51 -41.35
CA THR A 51 16.99 -6.00 -41.06
C THR A 51 17.58 -5.36 -39.81
N ILE A 52 17.35 -4.06 -39.58
CA ILE A 52 17.82 -3.36 -38.38
C ILE A 52 17.12 -3.88 -37.12
N GLN A 53 15.81 -4.17 -37.20
CA GLN A 53 15.07 -4.75 -36.07
C GLN A 53 15.56 -6.17 -35.73
N LYS A 54 15.85 -7.00 -36.74
CA LYS A 54 16.42 -8.34 -36.53
C LYS A 54 17.81 -8.28 -35.89
N MET A 55 18.66 -7.36 -36.33
CA MET A 55 19.98 -7.14 -35.73
C MET A 55 19.87 -6.68 -34.27
N ARG A 56 18.95 -5.76 -33.95
CA ARG A 56 18.69 -5.33 -32.57
C ARG A 56 18.23 -6.48 -31.68
N TYR A 57 17.36 -7.35 -32.19
CA TYR A 57 16.91 -8.53 -31.44
C TYR A 57 18.06 -9.50 -31.15
N ILE A 58 18.94 -9.74 -32.13
CA ILE A 58 20.13 -10.59 -31.95
C ILE A 58 21.06 -10.00 -30.87
N TRP A 59 21.32 -8.69 -30.89
CA TRP A 59 22.14 -8.03 -29.87
C TRP A 59 21.54 -8.11 -28.47
N ILE A 60 20.22 -7.98 -28.34
CA ILE A 60 19.51 -8.14 -27.06
C ILE A 60 19.65 -9.58 -26.55
N CYS A 61 19.48 -10.58 -27.42
CA CYS A 61 19.66 -11.98 -27.04
C CYS A 61 21.10 -12.28 -26.60
N ILE A 62 22.11 -11.75 -27.30
CA ILE A 62 23.53 -11.90 -26.91
C ILE A 62 23.78 -11.22 -25.55
N ALA A 63 23.25 -10.03 -25.32
CA ALA A 63 23.43 -9.32 -24.05
C ALA A 63 22.81 -10.12 -22.88
N ILE A 64 21.60 -10.67 -23.07
CA ILE A 64 20.91 -11.46 -22.04
C ILE A 64 21.67 -12.75 -21.73
N THR A 65 22.11 -13.49 -22.75
CA THR A 65 22.87 -14.74 -22.55
C THR A 65 24.22 -14.48 -21.88
N THR A 66 24.91 -13.41 -22.27
CA THR A 66 26.17 -13.00 -21.61
C THR A 66 25.95 -12.65 -20.14
N LEU A 67 24.86 -11.93 -19.81
CA LEU A 67 24.53 -11.57 -18.43
C LEU A 67 24.21 -12.81 -17.58
N PHE A 68 23.54 -13.81 -18.18
CA PHE A 68 23.22 -15.07 -17.51
C PHE A 68 24.47 -15.91 -17.27
N ALA A 69 25.38 -15.98 -18.25
CA ALA A 69 26.67 -16.66 -18.10
C ALA A 69 27.53 -16.02 -17.00
N LEU A 70 27.58 -14.68 -16.94
CA LEU A 70 28.30 -13.95 -15.88
C LEU A 70 27.70 -14.21 -14.49
N ARG A 71 26.37 -14.31 -14.36
CA ARG A 71 25.72 -14.68 -13.09
C ARG A 71 26.06 -16.11 -12.68
N LEU A 72 26.06 -17.06 -13.61
CA LEU A 72 26.42 -18.45 -13.32
C LEU A 72 27.88 -18.59 -12.89
N LEU A 73 28.81 -17.89 -13.55
CA LEU A 73 30.22 -17.81 -13.14
C LEU A 73 30.38 -17.24 -11.72
N LYS A 74 29.62 -16.19 -11.38
CA LYS A 74 29.65 -15.61 -10.03
C LYS A 74 29.14 -16.57 -8.95
N VAL A 75 28.09 -17.34 -9.24
CA VAL A 75 27.56 -18.35 -8.31
C VAL A 75 28.53 -19.52 -8.13
N GLN A 76 29.24 -19.93 -9.19
CA GLN A 76 30.25 -20.97 -9.09
C GLN A 76 31.49 -20.52 -8.30
N ASN A 77 31.95 -19.28 -8.48
CA ASN A 77 33.06 -18.73 -7.68
C ASN A 77 32.71 -18.58 -6.19
N LEU A 78 31.46 -18.20 -5.86
CA LEU A 78 30.99 -18.14 -4.47
C LEU A 78 30.95 -19.53 -3.78
N LYS A 79 30.78 -20.61 -4.55
CA LYS A 79 30.85 -21.98 -4.03
C LYS A 79 32.27 -22.45 -3.74
N ILE A 80 33.28 -21.90 -4.42
CA ILE A 80 34.68 -22.28 -4.25
C ILE A 80 35.26 -21.64 -2.97
N GLU A 81 34.85 -20.43 -2.62
CA GLU A 81 35.30 -19.75 -1.39
C GLU A 81 34.69 -20.30 -0.09
N GLN A 82 33.59 -21.07 -0.14
CA GLN A 82 32.95 -21.63 1.06
C GLN A 82 33.57 -22.94 1.58
N THR A 83 34.66 -23.44 0.98
CA THR A 83 35.23 -24.76 1.34
C THR A 83 36.54 -24.71 2.12
N THR A 84 37.01 -23.54 2.55
CA THR A 84 38.27 -23.41 3.31
C THR A 84 38.20 -22.32 4.39
N ILE A 85 37.44 -22.57 5.48
CA ILE A 85 37.68 -21.87 6.75
C ILE A 85 37.56 -22.89 7.90
N ALA A 86 38.67 -23.02 8.63
CA ALA A 86 38.84 -23.80 9.84
C ALA A 86 37.95 -23.27 10.99
N PRO A 87 37.56 -24.11 11.97
CA PRO A 87 36.80 -23.66 13.11
C PRO A 87 37.75 -23.11 14.17
N ASP A 88 37.70 -21.81 14.41
CA ASP A 88 38.26 -21.25 15.63
C ASP A 88 37.49 -19.99 16.04
N ILE A 89 37.40 -19.81 17.36
CA ILE A 89 36.76 -18.71 18.10
C ILE A 89 35.27 -18.92 18.41
N LEU A 90 35.03 -19.83 19.37
CA LEU A 90 33.93 -19.72 20.33
C LEU A 90 34.23 -18.54 21.27
N SER A 91 33.44 -17.46 21.19
CA SER A 91 33.46 -16.40 22.18
C SER A 91 32.68 -16.83 23.42
N ASN A 92 33.38 -16.81 24.55
CA ASN A 92 32.89 -16.96 25.91
C ASN A 92 31.61 -16.16 26.21
N GLU A 93 30.47 -16.85 26.33
CA GLU A 93 29.43 -16.45 27.29
C GLU A 93 29.69 -17.20 28.59
N LYS A 94 30.03 -16.41 29.61
CA LYS A 94 30.40 -16.87 30.94
C LYS A 94 29.11 -17.15 31.70
N GLU A 95 28.63 -18.39 31.65
CA GLU A 95 27.61 -18.88 32.57
C GLU A 95 28.19 -18.89 34.00
N SER A 96 27.70 -17.95 34.80
CA SER A 96 27.86 -17.97 36.26
C SER A 96 26.81 -18.89 36.84
N SER A 97 27.15 -20.19 36.97
CA SER A 97 26.36 -21.12 37.77
C SER A 97 26.62 -20.89 39.26
N THR A 98 25.69 -20.23 39.93
CA THR A 98 25.58 -20.30 41.39
C THR A 98 24.46 -21.27 41.72
N ASN A 99 24.84 -22.41 42.29
CA ASN A 99 23.97 -23.35 42.99
C ASN A 99 23.06 -22.57 43.94
N ASN A 100 21.75 -22.59 43.67
CA ASN A 100 20.73 -22.24 44.66
C ASN A 100 19.74 -23.40 44.76
N ASP A 101 19.50 -23.76 46.01
CA ASP A 101 18.61 -24.81 46.47
C ASP A 101 17.25 -24.80 45.78
N HIS A 102 16.74 -26.00 45.50
CA HIS A 102 15.37 -26.25 45.08
C HIS A 102 14.38 -25.83 46.17
N GLN A 103 14.03 -24.55 46.22
CA GLN A 103 12.71 -24.16 46.69
C GLN A 103 11.70 -24.50 45.60
N VAL A 104 10.84 -25.46 45.88
CA VAL A 104 9.60 -25.70 45.14
C VAL A 104 8.74 -24.45 45.31
N VAL A 105 8.91 -23.49 44.40
CA VAL A 105 8.00 -22.36 44.28
C VAL A 105 6.70 -22.93 43.76
N VAL A 106 5.71 -23.04 44.64
CA VAL A 106 4.33 -23.23 44.26
C VAL A 106 3.95 -21.98 43.44
N ILE A 107 3.94 -22.12 42.12
CA ILE A 107 3.42 -21.08 41.22
C ILE A 107 1.93 -21.00 41.54
N VAL A 108 1.57 -20.05 42.41
CA VAL A 108 0.18 -19.68 42.62
C VAL A 108 -0.29 -19.12 41.29
N ASP A 109 -1.27 -19.76 40.66
CA ASP A 109 -1.85 -19.37 39.38
C ASP A 109 -2.22 -17.88 39.41
N ALA A 110 -1.33 -17.03 38.89
CA ALA A 110 -1.63 -15.63 38.73
C ALA A 110 -2.81 -15.54 37.74
N PRO A 111 -3.82 -14.71 38.03
CA PRO A 111 -4.96 -14.57 37.13
C PRO A 111 -4.46 -14.20 35.73
N PRO A 112 -5.04 -14.78 34.67
CA PRO A 112 -4.59 -14.55 33.30
C PRO A 112 -4.58 -13.04 33.03
N ILE A 113 -3.41 -12.53 32.69
CA ILE A 113 -3.21 -11.11 32.39
C ILE A 113 -4.12 -10.79 31.21
N GLN A 114 -5.20 -10.04 31.45
CA GLN A 114 -6.06 -9.61 30.35
C GLN A 114 -5.25 -8.73 29.41
N PRO A 115 -5.34 -8.95 28.09
CA PRO A 115 -4.61 -8.14 27.14
C PRO A 115 -5.10 -6.69 27.22
N ARG A 116 -4.15 -5.76 27.29
CA ARG A 116 -4.44 -4.31 27.31
C ARG A 116 -5.00 -3.83 25.98
N VAL A 117 -4.67 -4.54 24.90
CA VAL A 117 -5.12 -4.24 23.55
C VAL A 117 -5.88 -5.42 22.97
N ARG A 118 -7.02 -5.14 22.34
CA ARG A 118 -7.86 -6.13 21.65
C ARG A 118 -7.92 -5.92 20.16
N PHE A 119 -8.05 -7.01 19.41
CA PHE A 119 -8.45 -6.97 18.00
C PHE A 119 -9.94 -6.62 17.86
N ILE A 120 -10.26 -5.83 16.84
CA ILE A 120 -11.62 -5.45 16.45
C ILE A 120 -12.03 -6.33 15.26
N PRO A 121 -12.96 -7.29 15.44
CA PRO A 121 -13.45 -8.09 14.32
C PRO A 121 -14.22 -7.24 13.32
N TYR A 122 -14.48 -7.80 12.15
CA TYR A 122 -15.34 -7.13 11.18
C TYR A 122 -16.75 -6.86 11.77
N PRO A 123 -17.37 -5.68 11.51
CA PRO A 123 -16.84 -4.56 10.74
C PRO A 123 -15.77 -3.78 11.54
N HIS A 124 -14.61 -3.59 10.93
CA HIS A 124 -13.52 -2.83 11.54
C HIS A 124 -13.91 -1.36 11.75
N LYS A 125 -13.24 -0.69 12.70
CA LYS A 125 -13.51 0.73 12.98
C LYS A 125 -13.19 1.58 11.75
N THR A 126 -14.05 2.55 11.45
CA THR A 126 -13.79 3.59 10.45
C THR A 126 -13.35 4.87 11.16
N LEU A 127 -12.30 5.51 10.66
CA LEU A 127 -11.75 6.74 11.25
C LEU A 127 -12.40 8.02 10.69
N GLY A 128 -13.29 7.90 9.71
CA GLY A 128 -13.89 8.99 8.95
C GLY A 128 -13.31 9.07 7.53
N SER A 129 -13.76 10.06 6.76
CA SER A 129 -13.25 10.38 5.41
C SER A 129 -13.40 11.87 5.11
N GLY A 130 -12.74 12.34 4.04
CA GLY A 130 -12.84 13.72 3.57
C GLY A 130 -12.35 14.73 4.60
N ALA A 131 -13.03 15.87 4.69
CA ALA A 131 -12.68 16.96 5.61
C ALA A 131 -12.63 16.54 7.09
N SER A 132 -13.33 15.46 7.48
CA SER A 132 -13.35 15.00 8.87
C SER A 132 -12.04 14.38 9.34
N VAL A 133 -11.19 13.94 8.41
CA VAL A 133 -9.88 13.31 8.68
C VAL A 133 -8.70 14.18 8.19
N GLN A 134 -8.97 15.43 7.83
CA GLN A 134 -7.92 16.42 7.60
C GLN A 134 -7.18 16.72 8.91
N CYS A 135 -5.87 16.88 8.81
CA CYS A 135 -5.01 17.12 9.96
C CYS A 135 -3.84 18.02 9.58
N GLN A 136 -3.05 18.43 10.55
CA GLN A 136 -1.77 19.08 10.30
C GLN A 136 -0.66 18.13 10.72
N TRP A 137 0.37 18.01 9.87
CA TRP A 137 1.56 17.26 10.24
C TRP A 137 2.39 18.05 11.23
N GLU A 138 2.77 17.42 12.33
CA GLU A 138 3.56 18.04 13.39
C GLU A 138 4.57 17.06 13.97
N THR A 139 5.73 17.58 14.36
CA THR A 139 6.71 16.87 15.18
C THR A 139 6.55 17.33 16.62
N ARG A 140 6.55 16.38 17.56
CA ARG A 140 6.41 16.65 19.00
C ARG A 140 7.73 16.30 19.69
N HIS A 141 8.64 17.27 19.76
CA HIS A 141 9.96 17.08 20.39
C HIS A 141 9.91 17.09 21.93
N ASN A 142 8.89 17.75 22.51
CA ASN A 142 8.72 17.89 23.95
C ASN A 142 7.52 17.06 24.42
N ILE A 143 7.60 15.74 24.30
CA ILE A 143 6.63 14.87 24.98
C ILE A 143 6.88 15.05 26.48
N PRO A 144 5.93 15.57 27.27
CA PRO A 144 6.16 15.78 28.69
C PRO A 144 6.42 14.43 29.35
N ILE A 145 7.67 14.15 29.70
CA ILE A 145 8.10 13.00 30.52
C ILE A 145 7.72 13.25 31.99
N ASN A 146 6.63 13.98 32.23
CA ASN A 146 6.23 14.42 33.56
C ASN A 146 5.32 13.41 34.27
N ASP A 147 4.98 12.31 33.61
CA ASP A 147 4.36 11.19 34.28
C ASP A 147 5.44 10.13 34.53
N THR A 148 5.81 9.92 35.78
CA THR A 148 6.71 8.82 36.19
C THR A 148 6.16 7.42 35.83
N SER A 149 4.94 7.37 35.28
CA SER A 149 4.28 6.22 34.68
C SER A 149 4.48 6.09 33.15
N THR A 150 5.11 7.06 32.46
CA THR A 150 5.50 6.86 31.05
C THR A 150 6.69 5.90 31.02
N THR A 151 6.36 4.61 31.08
CA THR A 151 7.14 3.54 30.49
C THR A 151 7.80 4.04 29.21
N LEU A 152 9.12 3.89 29.13
CA LEU A 152 9.97 4.27 28.01
C LEU A 152 9.21 4.02 26.68
N LEU A 153 8.87 5.10 25.95
CA LEU A 153 8.26 4.95 24.63
C LEU A 153 9.15 4.03 23.80
N ASP A 154 8.55 3.08 23.11
CA ASP A 154 9.33 2.20 22.26
C ASP A 154 9.81 2.93 21.01
N PHE A 155 10.69 2.28 20.24
CA PHE A 155 11.23 2.84 19.00
C PHE A 155 10.13 3.37 18.07
N THR A 156 9.02 2.65 17.95
CA THR A 156 7.92 2.99 17.06
C THR A 156 7.22 4.27 17.50
N GLN A 157 6.84 4.37 18.78
CA GLN A 157 6.17 5.53 19.33
C GLN A 157 7.08 6.75 19.28
N GLN A 158 8.36 6.59 19.68
CA GLN A 158 9.34 7.65 19.61
C GLN A 158 9.53 8.16 18.18
N SER A 159 9.66 7.26 17.20
CA SER A 159 9.79 7.62 15.78
C SER A 159 8.56 8.39 15.29
N ALA A 160 7.35 7.95 15.62
CA ALA A 160 6.13 8.65 15.24
C ALA A 160 6.15 10.12 15.71
N TYR A 161 6.40 10.36 17.00
CA TYR A 161 6.42 11.72 17.55
C TYR A 161 7.57 12.58 17.01
N THR A 162 8.75 12.00 16.79
CA THR A 162 9.94 12.77 16.39
C THR A 162 9.98 13.08 14.90
N GLU A 163 9.45 12.20 14.05
CA GLU A 163 9.50 12.35 12.59
C GLU A 163 8.25 13.01 12.02
N GLY A 164 7.11 12.85 12.68
CA GLY A 164 5.87 13.52 12.33
C GLY A 164 4.64 12.63 12.48
N ILE A 165 3.60 13.19 13.08
CA ILE A 165 2.26 12.61 13.16
C ILE A 165 1.23 13.57 12.55
N CYS A 166 0.07 13.05 12.18
CA CYS A 166 -1.05 13.85 11.68
C CYS A 166 -2.34 13.31 12.29
N ILE A 167 -2.77 13.95 13.39
CA ILE A 167 -3.97 13.54 14.13
C ILE A 167 -5.10 14.51 13.78
N PRO A 168 -6.19 14.05 13.16
CA PRO A 168 -7.35 14.90 12.89
C PRO A 168 -7.94 15.45 14.20
N PRO A 169 -8.37 16.72 14.25
CA PRO A 169 -8.97 17.29 15.45
C PRO A 169 -10.17 16.48 15.99
N THR A 170 -10.96 15.90 15.09
CA THR A 170 -12.10 15.01 15.36
C THR A 170 -11.71 13.71 16.04
N LEU A 171 -10.45 13.28 15.90
CA LEU A 171 -9.94 12.00 16.41
C LEU A 171 -8.91 12.17 17.52
N ASN A 172 -8.64 13.39 17.99
CA ASN A 172 -7.54 13.69 18.92
C ASN A 172 -7.58 12.87 20.22
N ASN A 173 -8.77 12.51 20.69
CA ASN A 173 -8.95 11.71 21.91
C ASN A 173 -9.15 10.21 21.62
N THR A 174 -9.08 9.79 20.37
CA THR A 174 -9.41 8.42 19.93
C THR A 174 -8.29 7.73 19.15
N ILE A 175 -7.33 8.48 18.61
CA ILE A 175 -6.13 7.92 17.98
C ILE A 175 -5.15 7.52 19.07
N HIS A 176 -4.80 6.24 19.07
CA HIS A 176 -3.72 5.68 19.86
C HIS A 176 -2.48 5.48 19.00
N ILE A 177 -1.29 5.84 19.50
CA ILE A 177 -0.02 5.52 18.83
C ILE A 177 0.49 4.21 19.42
N PHE A 178 0.28 3.12 18.70
CA PHE A 178 0.63 1.78 19.15
C PHE A 178 2.15 1.63 19.21
N SER A 179 2.64 1.11 20.35
CA SER A 179 3.96 0.49 20.43
C SER A 179 3.99 -0.82 19.62
N SER A 180 5.19 -1.30 19.32
CA SER A 180 5.41 -2.61 18.71
C SER A 180 4.81 -3.74 19.53
N ALA A 181 4.92 -3.67 20.87
CA ALA A 181 4.37 -4.67 21.77
C ALA A 181 2.83 -4.69 21.72
N GLU A 182 2.18 -3.52 21.74
CA GLU A 182 0.74 -3.38 21.63
C GLU A 182 0.21 -3.85 20.26
N ALA A 183 0.91 -3.49 19.18
CA ALA A 183 0.57 -3.93 17.83
C ALA A 183 0.70 -5.46 17.68
N ILE A 184 1.77 -6.05 18.21
CA ILE A 184 1.93 -7.51 18.29
C ILE A 184 0.80 -8.12 19.12
N GLN A 185 0.52 -7.58 20.31
CA GLN A 185 -0.54 -8.07 21.18
C GLN A 185 -1.89 -8.10 20.47
N CYS A 186 -2.24 -7.02 19.78
CA CYS A 186 -3.49 -6.90 19.04
C CYS A 186 -3.60 -7.90 17.89
N LEU A 187 -2.56 -8.05 17.07
CA LEU A 187 -2.62 -8.85 15.84
C LEU A 187 -2.17 -10.31 16.04
N SER A 188 -1.83 -10.70 17.27
CA SER A 188 -1.37 -12.04 17.60
C SER A 188 -2.53 -13.00 17.75
N SER A 189 -2.53 -14.05 16.93
CA SER A 189 -3.53 -15.12 17.01
C SER A 189 -3.52 -15.84 18.36
N GLU A 190 -2.32 -16.09 18.90
CA GLU A 190 -2.13 -16.77 20.18
C GLU A 190 -2.61 -15.91 21.35
N ILE A 191 -2.31 -14.61 21.36
CA ILE A 191 -2.71 -13.73 22.48
C ILE A 191 -4.20 -13.42 22.42
N GLN A 192 -4.74 -13.15 21.23
CA GLN A 192 -6.16 -12.84 21.06
C GLN A 192 -7.04 -14.09 21.10
N GLN A 193 -6.45 -15.29 20.98
CA GLN A 193 -7.16 -16.57 20.84
C GLN A 193 -8.11 -16.56 19.63
N ARG A 194 -7.60 -16.06 18.50
CA ARG A 194 -8.32 -15.81 17.24
C ARG A 194 -7.42 -16.15 16.05
N ASP A 195 -7.95 -16.58 14.92
CA ASP A 195 -7.13 -16.91 13.74
C ASP A 195 -6.88 -15.65 12.88
N ILE A 196 -6.21 -14.65 13.46
CA ILE A 196 -6.05 -13.34 12.84
C ILE A 196 -5.01 -13.39 11.72
N ARG A 197 -5.41 -12.97 10.51
CA ARG A 197 -4.50 -12.85 9.36
C ARG A 197 -4.68 -11.50 8.69
N VAL A 198 -3.64 -10.68 8.67
CA VAL A 198 -3.67 -9.38 7.99
C VAL A 198 -2.91 -9.47 6.67
N ILE A 199 -3.62 -9.30 5.56
CA ILE A 199 -3.06 -9.47 4.22
C ILE A 199 -3.23 -8.17 3.44
N LEU A 200 -2.11 -7.64 2.96
CA LEU A 200 -2.08 -6.41 2.17
C LEU A 200 -1.92 -6.74 0.69
N SER A 201 -2.61 -5.98 -0.15
CA SER A 201 -2.53 -6.14 -1.60
C SER A 201 -2.78 -4.83 -2.35
N GLY A 202 -2.22 -4.70 -3.55
CA GLY A 202 -2.49 -3.58 -4.45
C GLY A 202 -1.26 -2.89 -5.03
N ASP A 203 -1.37 -1.57 -5.18
CA ASP A 203 -0.43 -0.71 -5.89
C ASP A 203 0.88 -0.43 -5.10
N SER A 204 1.77 0.40 -5.66
CA SER A 204 3.05 0.73 -5.03
C SER A 204 2.91 1.35 -3.63
N TYR A 205 1.85 2.13 -3.37
CA TYR A 205 1.60 2.71 -2.05
C TYR A 205 1.13 1.68 -1.02
N MET A 206 0.56 0.54 -1.45
CA MET A 206 0.23 -0.57 -0.56
C MET A 206 1.48 -1.32 -0.11
N ARG A 207 2.48 -1.46 -1.00
CA ARG A 207 3.80 -1.98 -0.61
C ARG A 207 4.44 -1.10 0.47
N GLN A 208 4.30 0.21 0.31
CA GLN A 208 4.81 1.18 1.28
C GLN A 208 4.07 1.09 2.61
N LEU A 209 2.75 0.93 2.61
CA LEU A 209 1.96 0.67 3.83
C LEU A 209 2.43 -0.61 4.54
N TYR A 210 2.65 -1.70 3.80
CA TYR A 210 3.18 -2.95 4.36
C TYR A 210 4.56 -2.79 5.00
N ILE A 211 5.45 -2.02 4.35
CA ILE A 211 6.76 -1.69 4.91
C ILE A 211 6.61 -0.87 6.20
N GLY A 212 5.69 0.11 6.24
CA GLY A 212 5.39 0.88 7.44
C GLY A 212 4.89 0.01 8.59
N LEU A 213 3.99 -0.93 8.32
CA LEU A 213 3.50 -1.88 9.31
C LEU A 213 4.60 -2.85 9.78
N THR A 214 5.48 -3.25 8.86
CA THR A 214 6.64 -4.10 9.19
C THR A 214 7.62 -3.38 10.12
N ASP A 215 7.89 -2.09 9.90
CA ASP A 215 8.74 -1.30 10.79
C ASP A 215 8.17 -1.25 12.22
N ILE A 216 6.84 -1.07 12.34
CA ILE A 216 6.13 -1.10 13.63
C ILE A 216 6.30 -2.47 14.29
N LEU A 217 5.95 -3.56 13.61
CA LEU A 217 5.95 -4.88 14.23
C LEU A 217 7.35 -5.39 14.58
N LEU A 218 8.39 -4.95 13.86
CA LEU A 218 9.77 -5.31 14.15
C LEU A 218 10.46 -4.35 15.14
N SER A 219 9.79 -3.26 15.54
CA SER A 219 10.35 -2.18 16.38
C SER A 219 11.68 -1.64 15.85
N LYS A 220 11.82 -1.55 14.53
CA LYS A 220 13.03 -1.06 13.88
C LYS A 220 12.78 -0.67 12.46
N HIS A 221 13.73 0.07 11.92
CA HIS A 221 13.84 0.27 10.49
C HIS A 221 14.38 -1.00 9.78
N ILE A 222 13.65 -1.55 8.80
CA ILE A 222 14.13 -2.68 7.97
C ILE A 222 15.24 -2.35 6.95
N SER A 223 15.37 -1.07 6.57
CA SER A 223 16.45 -0.48 5.76
C SER A 223 16.83 0.84 6.43
N ASP A 224 18.00 1.43 6.17
CA ASP A 224 18.32 2.79 6.66
C ASP A 224 17.75 3.90 5.77
N ASP A 225 17.15 3.51 4.64
CA ASP A 225 16.56 4.45 3.70
C ASP A 225 15.42 5.24 4.36
N LYS A 226 15.51 6.56 4.27
CA LYS A 226 14.43 7.48 4.66
C LYS A 226 13.27 7.43 3.67
N GLU A 227 13.52 6.90 2.48
CA GLU A 227 12.67 7.00 1.30
C GLU A 227 12.58 5.70 0.52
N ILE A 228 11.51 5.58 -0.26
CA ILE A 228 11.23 4.40 -1.09
C ILE A 228 10.79 4.86 -2.50
N ILE A 229 11.73 5.48 -3.22
CA ILE A 229 11.45 6.24 -4.46
C ILE A 229 11.41 5.34 -5.69
N GLU A 230 12.39 4.44 -5.83
CA GLU A 230 12.56 3.66 -7.05
C GLU A 230 11.89 2.29 -6.96
N ASN A 231 11.48 1.76 -8.12
CA ASN A 231 10.86 0.43 -8.17
C ASN A 231 11.81 -0.68 -7.69
N VAL A 232 13.09 -0.58 -8.03
CA VAL A 232 14.11 -1.56 -7.59
C VAL A 232 14.25 -1.53 -6.08
N GLN A 233 14.32 -0.33 -5.50
CA GLN A 233 14.38 -0.14 -4.05
C GLN A 233 13.12 -0.66 -3.36
N ARG A 234 11.92 -0.31 -3.86
CA ARG A 234 10.63 -0.83 -3.35
C ARG A 234 10.59 -2.36 -3.33
N SER A 235 10.99 -3.00 -4.43
CA SER A 235 10.98 -4.46 -4.54
C SER A 235 12.00 -5.10 -3.59
N LYS A 236 13.19 -4.51 -3.44
CA LYS A 236 14.18 -4.95 -2.46
C LYS A 236 13.64 -4.84 -1.03
N MET A 237 13.10 -3.68 -0.65
CA MET A 237 12.54 -3.46 0.68
C MET A 237 11.34 -4.36 0.97
N LEU A 238 10.45 -4.58 -0.01
CA LEU A 238 9.34 -5.52 0.13
C LEU A 238 9.83 -6.95 0.34
N SER A 239 10.85 -7.38 -0.40
CA SER A 239 11.47 -8.71 -0.20
C SER A 239 12.11 -8.84 1.18
N THR A 240 12.83 -7.83 1.65
CA THR A 240 13.39 -7.77 3.00
C THR A 240 12.31 -7.79 4.08
N ALA A 241 11.23 -7.02 3.91
CA ALA A 241 10.09 -7.00 4.81
C ALA A 241 9.45 -8.39 4.93
N ARG A 242 9.10 -9.00 3.78
CA ARG A 242 8.54 -10.36 3.71
C ARG A 242 9.44 -11.39 4.39
N TYR A 243 10.76 -11.33 4.15
CA TYR A 243 11.72 -12.23 4.79
C TYR A 243 11.68 -12.12 6.31
N TRP A 244 11.79 -10.91 6.87
CA TRP A 244 11.83 -10.72 8.31
C TRP A 244 10.50 -11.03 8.99
N MET A 245 9.36 -10.66 8.38
CA MET A 245 8.03 -10.98 8.90
C MET A 245 7.81 -12.49 8.95
N LYS A 246 8.12 -13.21 7.86
CA LYS A 246 8.03 -14.67 7.81
C LYS A 246 8.94 -15.32 8.87
N LYS A 247 10.22 -14.93 8.91
CA LYS A 247 11.19 -15.49 9.86
C LYS A 247 10.75 -15.28 11.31
N ARG A 248 10.27 -14.08 11.65
CA ARG A 248 9.79 -13.79 13.01
C ARG A 248 8.60 -14.66 13.38
N HIS A 249 7.60 -14.77 12.50
CA HIS A 249 6.42 -15.61 12.70
C HIS A 249 6.78 -17.10 12.88
N GLU A 250 7.72 -17.63 12.08
CA GLU A 250 8.17 -19.03 12.20
C GLU A 250 8.90 -19.30 13.53
N THR A 251 9.58 -18.31 14.10
CA THR A 251 10.36 -18.46 15.34
C THR A 251 9.62 -18.05 16.62
N ASN A 252 8.47 -17.37 16.49
CA ASN A 252 7.71 -16.86 17.62
C ASN A 252 6.22 -16.96 17.30
N ALA A 253 5.54 -17.92 17.94
CA ALA A 253 4.12 -18.19 17.74
C ALA A 253 3.21 -17.00 18.07
N THR A 254 3.64 -16.13 19.00
CA THR A 254 2.91 -14.90 19.33
C THR A 254 3.06 -13.81 18.26
N PHE A 255 4.04 -13.92 17.35
CA PHE A 255 4.28 -12.88 16.36
C PHE A 255 3.19 -12.91 15.25
N PRO A 256 2.58 -11.76 14.90
CA PRO A 256 1.41 -11.72 14.01
C PRO A 256 1.65 -12.30 12.60
N PHE A 257 0.61 -12.90 12.04
CA PHE A 257 0.59 -13.29 10.63
C PHE A 257 0.22 -12.08 9.75
N VAL A 258 1.24 -11.43 9.16
CA VAL A 258 1.05 -10.30 8.25
C VAL A 258 1.81 -10.52 6.95
N GLN A 259 1.10 -10.50 5.82
CA GLN A 259 1.68 -10.78 4.50
C GLN A 259 1.30 -9.75 3.44
N TYR A 260 2.12 -9.66 2.39
CA TYR A 260 1.78 -8.95 1.16
C TYR A 260 1.60 -9.95 0.03
N GLN A 261 0.39 -10.07 -0.50
CA GLN A 261 0.00 -11.07 -1.49
C GLN A 261 -0.63 -10.45 -2.73
N CYS A 262 -0.91 -11.28 -3.73
CA CYS A 262 -1.61 -10.90 -4.97
C CYS A 262 -0.98 -9.70 -5.69
N GLU A 263 0.36 -9.65 -5.68
CA GLU A 263 1.11 -8.49 -6.15
C GLU A 263 0.91 -8.23 -7.65
N ASP A 264 0.80 -9.26 -8.48
CA ASP A 264 0.62 -9.04 -9.93
C ASP A 264 -0.86 -8.85 -10.30
N GLU A 265 -1.76 -9.50 -9.56
CA GLU A 265 -3.19 -9.48 -9.77
C GLU A 265 -3.79 -8.13 -9.36
N CYS A 266 -3.36 -7.58 -8.22
CA CYS A 266 -3.94 -6.38 -7.65
C CYS A 266 -3.16 -5.09 -7.97
N TYR A 267 -1.95 -5.15 -8.55
CA TYR A 267 -1.17 -3.96 -8.95
C TYR A 267 -1.68 -3.32 -10.26
N GLY A 268 -2.93 -3.60 -10.66
CA GLY A 268 -3.56 -3.09 -11.87
C GLY A 268 -2.95 -3.56 -13.20
N LYS A 269 -2.04 -4.54 -13.19
CA LYS A 269 -1.62 -5.25 -14.40
C LYS A 269 -2.76 -6.12 -14.96
N ASN A 270 -3.59 -6.66 -14.07
CA ASN A 270 -4.76 -7.48 -14.38
C ASN A 270 -6.07 -6.71 -14.10
N SER A 271 -7.22 -7.31 -14.43
CA SER A 271 -8.52 -6.76 -13.99
C SER A 271 -8.71 -7.01 -12.49
N LEU A 272 -9.57 -6.22 -11.85
CA LEU A 272 -9.85 -6.40 -10.43
C LEU A 272 -10.58 -7.71 -10.13
N ASP A 273 -11.26 -8.32 -11.10
CA ASP A 273 -11.80 -9.68 -10.95
C ASP A 273 -10.70 -10.71 -10.66
N VAL A 274 -9.54 -10.57 -11.32
CA VAL A 274 -8.37 -11.44 -11.08
C VAL A 274 -7.79 -11.16 -9.69
N CYS A 275 -7.81 -9.90 -9.23
CA CYS A 275 -7.45 -9.55 -7.86
C CYS A 275 -8.37 -10.24 -6.85
N SER A 276 -9.70 -10.15 -6.99
CA SER A 276 -10.67 -10.85 -6.14
C SER A 276 -10.53 -12.37 -6.17
N GLN A 277 -10.24 -12.96 -7.34
CA GLN A 277 -9.95 -14.39 -7.45
C GLN A 277 -8.70 -14.79 -6.67
N CYS A 278 -7.63 -13.99 -6.73
CA CYS A 278 -6.43 -14.23 -5.94
C CYS A 278 -6.71 -14.14 -4.44
N ILE A 279 -7.41 -13.08 -4.00
CA ILE A 279 -7.84 -12.89 -2.60
C ILE A 279 -8.65 -14.10 -2.12
N SER A 280 -9.62 -14.54 -2.92
CA SER A 280 -10.49 -15.66 -2.57
C SER A 280 -9.75 -16.99 -2.56
N SER A 281 -8.82 -17.23 -3.47
CA SER A 281 -8.02 -18.46 -3.47
C SER A 281 -7.09 -18.58 -2.26
N PHE A 282 -6.51 -17.46 -1.80
CA PHE A 282 -5.70 -17.43 -0.59
C PHE A 282 -6.55 -17.59 0.69
N SER A 283 -7.78 -17.09 0.66
CA SER A 283 -8.73 -17.21 1.78
C SER A 283 -9.44 -18.56 1.82
N GLY A 284 -9.42 -19.34 0.73
CA GLY A 284 -10.43 -20.36 0.40
C GLY A 284 -9.95 -21.82 0.30
N ASN A 285 -8.92 -22.23 1.03
CA ASN A 285 -8.64 -23.66 1.27
C ASN A 285 -8.94 -24.11 2.72
N THR A 286 -9.49 -23.22 3.55
CA THR A 286 -10.03 -23.55 4.87
C THR A 286 -11.49 -24.01 4.75
N THR A 287 -11.73 -25.08 3.99
CA THR A 287 -13.04 -25.74 3.80
C THR A 287 -13.53 -26.52 5.03
N ASN A 288 -12.88 -26.37 6.19
CA ASN A 288 -13.47 -26.80 7.44
C ASN A 288 -14.56 -25.78 7.80
N ASN A 289 -15.78 -26.06 7.34
CA ASN A 289 -17.04 -25.30 7.48
C ASN A 289 -17.41 -24.82 8.90
N ASN A 290 -16.55 -25.02 9.90
CA ASN A 290 -16.73 -24.57 11.28
C ASN A 290 -15.79 -23.41 11.69
N ARG A 291 -14.86 -22.97 10.82
CA ARG A 291 -14.10 -21.74 11.06
C ARG A 291 -14.75 -20.61 10.27
N GLY A 292 -15.59 -19.82 10.94
CA GLY A 292 -15.96 -18.50 10.41
C GLY A 292 -14.68 -17.68 10.27
N ASN A 293 -14.29 -17.37 9.03
CA ASN A 293 -13.08 -16.59 8.69
C ASN A 293 -13.27 -15.08 9.00
N ASP A 294 -13.97 -14.72 10.07
CA ASP A 294 -14.28 -13.32 10.42
C ASP A 294 -13.03 -12.52 10.87
N ASP A 295 -11.89 -13.20 11.01
CA ASP A 295 -10.61 -12.65 11.46
C ASP A 295 -9.57 -12.48 10.34
N ASP A 296 -9.92 -12.85 9.11
CA ASP A 296 -9.14 -12.49 7.94
C ASP A 296 -9.37 -11.02 7.59
N VAL A 297 -8.30 -10.26 7.43
CA VAL A 297 -8.36 -8.85 7.03
C VAL A 297 -7.58 -8.65 5.75
N TRP A 298 -8.28 -8.28 4.69
CA TRP A 298 -7.69 -7.86 3.42
C TRP A 298 -7.64 -6.35 3.32
N VAL A 299 -6.45 -5.77 3.30
CA VAL A 299 -6.25 -4.34 3.16
C VAL A 299 -5.81 -4.06 1.72
N VAL A 300 -6.70 -3.47 0.93
CA VAL A 300 -6.57 -3.41 -0.54
C VAL A 300 -6.61 -1.97 -1.05
N GLY A 301 -5.66 -1.62 -1.92
CA GLY A 301 -5.62 -0.30 -2.57
C GLY A 301 -5.06 -0.35 -3.99
N VAL A 302 -5.90 -0.04 -4.99
CA VAL A 302 -5.61 -0.29 -6.42
C VAL A 302 -5.88 0.91 -7.35
N GLY A 303 -6.13 2.09 -6.77
CA GLY A 303 -6.63 3.25 -7.49
C GLY A 303 -5.79 3.71 -8.68
N VAL A 304 -4.48 3.90 -8.52
CA VAL A 304 -3.66 4.57 -9.54
C VAL A 304 -3.45 3.68 -10.77
N HIS A 305 -3.22 2.38 -10.59
CA HIS A 305 -3.05 1.48 -11.73
C HIS A 305 -4.38 1.08 -12.36
N THR A 306 -5.48 1.02 -11.58
CA THR A 306 -6.83 0.86 -12.16
C THR A 306 -7.17 2.03 -13.07
N TYR A 307 -6.87 3.26 -12.65
CA TYR A 307 -7.01 4.46 -13.48
C TYR A 307 -6.15 4.40 -14.75
N ALA A 308 -4.89 3.98 -14.63
CA ALA A 308 -4.02 3.81 -15.79
C ALA A 308 -4.57 2.77 -16.79
N ARG A 309 -5.04 1.62 -16.28
CA ARG A 309 -5.67 0.54 -17.08
C ARG A 309 -6.97 0.99 -17.74
N ALA A 310 -7.77 1.81 -17.07
CA ALA A 310 -8.98 2.43 -17.60
C ALA A 310 -8.69 3.53 -18.65
N LYS A 311 -7.50 3.54 -19.27
CA LYS A 311 -7.05 4.55 -20.23
C LYS A 311 -7.23 5.97 -19.70
N ARG A 312 -6.99 6.17 -18.40
CA ARG A 312 -7.12 7.46 -17.72
C ARG A 312 -8.55 8.02 -17.70
N GLN A 313 -9.56 7.16 -17.78
CA GLN A 313 -10.97 7.54 -17.60
C GLN A 313 -11.39 7.29 -16.16
N VAL A 314 -11.61 8.38 -15.41
CA VAL A 314 -11.94 8.32 -13.98
C VAL A 314 -13.20 7.49 -13.74
N ASP A 315 -14.28 7.74 -14.50
CA ASP A 315 -15.57 7.08 -14.26
C ASP A 315 -15.48 5.56 -14.46
N ILE A 316 -14.71 5.10 -15.46
CA ILE A 316 -14.46 3.67 -15.69
C ILE A 316 -13.61 3.08 -14.54
N ALA A 317 -12.63 3.82 -14.04
CA ALA A 317 -11.81 3.36 -12.92
C ALA A 317 -12.62 3.22 -11.63
N VAL A 318 -13.49 4.20 -11.34
CA VAL A 318 -14.44 4.15 -10.22
C VAL A 318 -15.39 2.96 -10.39
N GLN A 319 -15.93 2.75 -11.59
CA GLN A 319 -16.81 1.61 -11.87
C GLN A 319 -16.12 0.26 -11.60
N HIS A 320 -14.86 0.08 -12.03
CA HIS A 320 -14.12 -1.15 -11.75
C HIS A 320 -13.88 -1.35 -10.24
N ILE A 321 -13.55 -0.29 -9.51
CA ILE A 321 -13.33 -0.37 -8.06
C ILE A 321 -14.65 -0.68 -7.34
N GLN A 322 -15.75 -0.07 -7.76
CA GLN A 322 -17.08 -0.36 -7.23
C GLN A 322 -17.47 -1.83 -7.47
N GLN A 323 -17.20 -2.37 -8.66
CA GLN A 323 -17.43 -3.78 -8.95
C GLN A 323 -16.65 -4.69 -8.00
N PHE A 324 -15.36 -4.40 -7.78
CA PHE A 324 -14.55 -5.11 -6.80
C PHE A 324 -15.12 -5.04 -5.38
N LEU A 325 -15.51 -3.85 -4.91
CA LEU A 325 -16.11 -3.66 -3.58
C LEU A 325 -17.40 -4.47 -3.43
N ASN A 326 -18.28 -4.43 -4.43
CA ASN A 326 -19.51 -5.23 -4.43
C ASN A 326 -19.22 -6.74 -4.37
N THR A 327 -18.20 -7.23 -5.08
CA THR A 327 -17.77 -8.63 -5.01
C THR A 327 -17.24 -9.01 -3.63
N GLU A 328 -16.45 -8.15 -2.99
CA GLU A 328 -15.92 -8.42 -1.64
C GLU A 328 -16.93 -8.16 -0.51
N GLN A 329 -18.09 -7.58 -0.80
CA GLN A 329 -19.10 -7.23 0.21
C GLN A 329 -19.57 -8.46 0.99
N GLU A 330 -19.83 -9.58 0.30
CA GLU A 330 -20.32 -10.81 0.93
C GLU A 330 -19.25 -11.51 1.78
N HIS A 331 -17.98 -11.12 1.63
CA HIS A 331 -16.86 -11.72 2.35
C HIS A 331 -16.52 -11.02 3.68
N ASN A 332 -17.07 -9.82 3.95
CA ASN A 332 -16.93 -9.13 5.24
C ASN A 332 -15.49 -9.09 5.80
N ARG A 333 -14.50 -8.85 4.92
CA ARG A 333 -13.06 -8.96 5.29
C ARG A 333 -12.19 -7.85 4.73
N THR A 334 -12.73 -6.96 3.90
CA THR A 334 -11.92 -6.02 3.11
C THR A 334 -11.97 -4.62 3.70
N ILE A 335 -10.79 -4.05 3.95
CA ILE A 335 -10.58 -2.61 4.18
C ILE A 335 -10.05 -2.02 2.87
N TYR A 336 -10.76 -1.05 2.30
CA TYR A 336 -10.29 -0.34 1.12
C TYR A 336 -9.41 0.85 1.53
N VAL A 337 -8.27 1.01 0.86
CA VAL A 337 -7.34 2.12 1.08
C VAL A 337 -7.39 3.07 -0.11
N SER A 338 -7.63 4.35 0.15
CA SER A 338 -7.64 5.35 -0.92
C SER A 338 -6.25 5.48 -1.58
N PRO A 339 -6.18 5.93 -2.85
CA PRO A 339 -4.90 6.42 -3.37
C PRO A 339 -4.41 7.61 -2.52
N PRO A 340 -3.08 7.82 -2.40
CA PRO A 340 -2.57 9.05 -1.80
C PRO A 340 -2.91 10.25 -2.68
N GLN A 341 -2.88 11.46 -2.11
CA GLN A 341 -2.89 12.68 -2.90
C GLN A 341 -1.68 12.68 -3.85
N TYR A 342 -1.81 13.18 -5.07
CA TYR A 342 -0.64 13.40 -5.93
C TYR A 342 -0.36 14.89 -5.98
N PHE A 343 0.89 15.29 -5.72
CA PHE A 343 1.28 16.68 -5.87
C PHE A 343 1.43 17.03 -7.34
N HIS A 344 1.19 18.29 -7.67
CA HIS A 344 1.40 18.77 -9.02
C HIS A 344 2.87 18.56 -9.41
N ARG A 345 3.08 18.02 -10.61
CA ARG A 345 4.39 17.90 -11.24
C ARG A 345 4.29 18.41 -12.66
N GLU A 346 5.32 19.12 -13.11
CA GLU A 346 5.37 19.66 -14.47
C GLU A 346 5.38 18.56 -15.54
N ASP A 347 6.00 17.41 -15.26
CA ASP A 347 6.06 16.26 -16.17
C ASP A 347 4.77 15.41 -16.15
N TYR A 348 3.89 15.62 -15.17
CA TYR A 348 2.59 14.95 -15.05
C TYR A 348 1.48 15.92 -14.59
N PRO A 349 1.18 16.97 -15.37
CA PRO A 349 0.39 18.12 -14.90
C PRO A 349 -1.06 17.77 -14.55
N THR A 350 -1.59 16.70 -15.13
CA THR A 350 -2.97 16.26 -14.91
C THR A 350 -3.11 15.15 -13.86
N GLN A 351 -2.00 14.63 -13.31
CA GLN A 351 -2.07 13.49 -12.40
C GLN A 351 -2.77 13.85 -11.09
N SER A 352 -2.41 14.97 -10.46
CA SER A 352 -3.03 15.44 -9.22
C SER A 352 -4.56 15.60 -9.36
N ILE A 353 -5.01 16.33 -10.38
CA ILE A 353 -6.42 16.60 -10.66
C ILE A 353 -7.19 15.29 -10.89
N ASN A 354 -6.63 14.37 -11.66
CA ASN A 354 -7.32 13.11 -11.95
C ASN A 354 -7.35 12.17 -10.75
N MET A 355 -6.33 12.18 -9.89
CA MET A 355 -6.34 11.42 -8.64
C MET A 355 -7.33 11.99 -7.63
N GLU A 356 -7.48 13.31 -7.56
CA GLU A 356 -8.55 13.94 -6.77
C GLU A 356 -9.94 13.55 -7.30
N ARG A 357 -10.15 13.59 -8.62
CA ARG A 357 -11.42 13.15 -9.23
C ARG A 357 -11.71 11.68 -8.95
N LEU A 358 -10.69 10.82 -9.04
CA LEU A 358 -10.81 9.40 -8.68
C LEU A 358 -11.22 9.26 -7.22
N TYR A 359 -10.50 9.90 -6.30
CA TYR A 359 -10.81 9.89 -4.87
C TYR A 359 -12.26 10.33 -4.59
N ARG A 360 -12.68 11.49 -5.11
CA ARG A 360 -14.05 12.00 -4.93
C ARG A 360 -15.10 11.05 -5.50
N GLY A 361 -14.80 10.38 -6.62
CA GLY A 361 -15.68 9.38 -7.22
C GLY A 361 -15.81 8.10 -6.38
N LEU A 362 -14.83 7.79 -5.52
CA LEU A 362 -14.86 6.62 -4.64
C LEU A 362 -15.66 6.84 -3.36
N LEU A 363 -15.70 8.07 -2.82
CA LEU A 363 -16.33 8.37 -1.52
C LEU A 363 -17.76 7.82 -1.37
N PRO A 364 -18.67 7.92 -2.37
CA PRO A 364 -20.02 7.37 -2.23
C PRO A 364 -20.09 5.84 -2.06
N HIS A 365 -18.99 5.12 -2.30
CA HIS A 365 -18.93 3.66 -2.31
C HIS A 365 -18.15 3.07 -1.14
N VAL A 366 -17.66 3.89 -0.22
CA VAL A 366 -16.84 3.47 0.92
C VAL A 366 -17.33 4.10 2.21
N ALA A 367 -16.87 3.65 3.37
CA ALA A 367 -17.25 4.24 4.64
C ALA A 367 -16.75 5.71 4.74
N PRO A 368 -17.51 6.61 5.39
CA PRO A 368 -18.73 6.38 6.14
C PRO A 368 -20.02 6.25 5.30
N GLU A 369 -20.04 6.64 4.03
CA GLU A 369 -21.23 6.62 3.17
C GLU A 369 -21.74 5.19 2.92
N ASN A 370 -20.83 4.22 2.82
CA ASN A 370 -21.14 2.80 2.73
C ASN A 370 -20.36 2.00 3.79
N ALA A 371 -21.01 1.73 4.93
CA ALA A 371 -20.42 1.00 6.05
C ALA A 371 -20.01 -0.45 5.74
N ALA A 372 -20.48 -1.05 4.64
CA ALA A 372 -20.05 -2.38 4.22
C ALA A 372 -18.58 -2.42 3.75
N HIS A 373 -18.00 -1.25 3.45
CA HIS A 373 -16.62 -1.13 3.00
C HIS A 373 -15.83 -0.21 3.93
N PRO A 374 -15.29 -0.75 5.04
CA PRO A 374 -14.34 -0.02 5.88
C PRO A 374 -13.26 0.66 5.04
N PHE A 375 -12.96 1.91 5.37
CA PHE A 375 -12.14 2.78 4.53
C PHE A 375 -11.01 3.42 5.30
N LEU A 376 -9.79 3.32 4.76
CA LEU A 376 -8.62 4.05 5.23
C LEU A 376 -8.34 5.20 4.24
N ASP A 377 -8.74 6.41 4.63
CA ASP A 377 -8.56 7.63 3.84
C ASP A 377 -7.12 8.16 3.94
N VAL A 378 -6.26 7.65 3.05
CA VAL A 378 -4.88 8.09 2.91
C VAL A 378 -4.78 9.37 2.07
N PHE A 379 -5.80 9.69 1.29
CA PHE A 379 -5.80 10.84 0.39
C PHE A 379 -5.72 12.13 1.21
N GLU A 380 -6.66 12.33 2.12
CA GLU A 380 -6.75 13.54 2.97
C GLU A 380 -5.54 13.63 3.93
N LEU A 381 -5.13 12.49 4.47
CA LEU A 381 -3.92 12.40 5.29
C LEU A 381 -2.69 12.94 4.54
N THR A 382 -2.51 12.49 3.29
CA THR A 382 -1.33 12.83 2.50
C THR A 382 -1.46 14.16 1.78
N GLN A 383 -2.67 14.68 1.59
CA GLN A 383 -2.93 16.04 1.13
C GLN A 383 -2.43 17.06 2.15
N SER A 384 -2.60 16.74 3.44
CA SER A 384 -2.15 17.57 4.55
C SER A 384 -0.62 17.61 4.71
N CYS A 385 0.10 16.69 4.07
CA CYS A 385 1.54 16.50 4.22
C CYS A 385 2.33 17.41 3.27
N THR A 386 2.57 18.66 3.68
CA THR A 386 3.30 19.66 2.90
C THR A 386 4.76 19.84 3.31
N MET A 387 5.24 19.07 4.29
CA MET A 387 6.65 19.10 4.70
C MET A 387 7.55 18.60 3.56
N GLU A 388 8.77 19.14 3.49
CA GLU A 388 9.77 18.78 2.47
C GLU A 388 10.05 17.28 2.42
N ASN A 389 9.95 16.58 3.54
CA ASN A 389 10.16 15.16 3.67
C ASN A 389 8.90 14.30 3.46
N CYS A 390 7.74 14.85 3.12
CA CYS A 390 6.50 14.07 2.91
C CYS A 390 6.56 13.22 1.65
N THR A 391 7.10 13.79 0.59
CA THR A 391 7.25 13.16 -0.73
C THR A 391 8.37 13.85 -1.48
N TYR A 392 9.11 13.09 -2.26
CA TYR A 392 10.24 13.61 -3.06
C TYR A 392 9.91 13.62 -4.54
N ASP A 393 9.03 12.72 -5.00
CA ASP A 393 8.61 12.59 -6.39
C ASP A 393 7.11 12.90 -6.58
N GLY A 394 6.45 13.51 -5.59
CA GLY A 394 5.03 13.87 -5.61
C GLY A 394 4.03 12.72 -5.50
N GLY A 395 4.45 11.46 -5.69
CA GLY A 395 3.55 10.29 -5.73
C GLY A 395 3.82 9.26 -4.63
N HIS A 396 5.10 9.03 -4.32
CA HIS A 396 5.55 8.12 -3.27
C HIS A 396 5.76 8.88 -1.97
N ARG A 397 5.46 8.22 -0.85
CA ARG A 397 5.59 8.83 0.47
C ARG A 397 6.84 8.36 1.19
N SER A 398 7.41 9.28 1.95
CA SER A 398 8.49 8.97 2.86
C SER A 398 8.06 7.96 3.90
N ARG A 399 9.07 7.39 4.54
CA ARG A 399 8.88 6.27 5.42
C ARG A 399 8.03 6.57 6.65
N TYR A 400 8.22 7.73 7.30
CA TYR A 400 7.44 8.10 8.48
C TYR A 400 5.97 8.28 8.13
N VAL A 401 5.65 8.81 6.93
CA VAL A 401 4.26 8.89 6.43
C VAL A 401 3.67 7.48 6.27
N ASN A 402 4.46 6.50 5.81
CA ASN A 402 4.00 5.12 5.67
C ASN A 402 3.82 4.41 7.03
N ARG A 403 4.69 4.68 8.00
CA ARG A 403 4.46 4.26 9.41
C ARG A 403 3.18 4.86 9.96
N TRP A 404 2.93 6.14 9.71
CA TRP A 404 1.72 6.79 10.18
C TRP A 404 0.46 6.20 9.55
N LYS A 405 0.45 5.89 8.25
CA LYS A 405 -0.65 5.13 7.62
C LYS A 405 -0.87 3.78 8.32
N ALA A 406 0.21 3.09 8.70
CA ALA A 406 0.12 1.82 9.43
C ALA A 406 -0.40 2.00 10.87
N GLN A 407 -0.06 3.10 11.55
CA GLN A 407 -0.67 3.46 12.84
C GLN A 407 -2.19 3.68 12.69
N LEU A 408 -2.63 4.36 11.63
CA LEU A 408 -4.07 4.53 11.37
C LEU A 408 -4.75 3.19 11.07
N LEU A 409 -4.12 2.30 10.29
CA LEU A 409 -4.62 0.95 10.09
C LEU A 409 -4.76 0.18 11.41
N LEU A 410 -3.77 0.28 12.30
CA LEU A 410 -3.86 -0.31 13.65
C LEU A 410 -5.02 0.28 14.45
N ASN A 411 -5.28 1.59 14.34
CA ASN A 411 -6.47 2.21 14.96
C ASN A 411 -7.81 1.74 14.38
N MET A 412 -7.83 1.14 13.19
CA MET A 412 -9.02 0.48 12.64
C MET A 412 -9.19 -0.96 13.15
N LEU A 413 -8.07 -1.64 13.40
CA LEU A 413 -8.01 -3.07 13.76
C LEU A 413 -7.89 -3.33 15.26
N CYS A 414 -7.50 -2.34 16.05
CA CYS A 414 -7.11 -2.50 17.44
C CYS A 414 -7.76 -1.45 18.34
N GLU A 415 -8.04 -1.83 19.59
CA GLU A 415 -8.53 -0.93 20.63
C GLU A 415 -7.79 -1.18 21.95
N VAL A 416 -7.40 -0.09 22.61
CA VAL A 416 -6.83 -0.10 23.96
C VAL A 416 -7.96 -0.04 24.99
N ARG A 417 -7.89 -0.89 26.02
CA ARG A 417 -8.91 -0.99 27.08
C ARG A 417 -8.58 -0.16 28.32
#